data_AF-A0A2L1GNV0-F1
#
_entry.id   AF-A0A2L1GNV0-F1
#
_cell.length_a   1.000
_cell.length_b   1.000
_cell.length_c   1.000
_cell.angle_alpha   90.00
_cell.angle_beta   90.00
_cell.angle_gamma   90.00
#
_symmetry.space_group_name_H-M   'P 1'
#
loop_
_entity.id
_entity.type
_entity.pdbx_description
1 polymer ?
#
loop_
_entity_poly.entity_id
_entity_poly.type
_entity_poly.pdbx_seq_one_letter_code
_entity_poly.pdbx_strand_id
1 'polypeptide(L)'
;MRCFSWFSAVFSPRLSVLTLAVCLVLPAPAFCVEIPEELFQAVEHLGSPLSVLMPPLNRLFEDEEVRNLRRAAEQGDASAQTSLGWMYMYGQGVAQNDKEALKWFRLAAAQGYANGQYNVGLLYMMGRGVPQNYEEALKWFRLAAAQGHAAAQRSVGWAYLFGQGIEQNDKEAAIWFRKGAVQGYAASQNNLALLYQDGRGVPQDYAQAMEWLHRAAAQNYAPAQYNIGHAYWFGKGVAKNPAEAAEWFRKAAEQGDAQAQYNLGWLSAYGEGVPQDDKEAANWFRLAAEQGYTQAQVALGRAYARGQGVARDAAQAAEWYRRAAEQGDVKAQIELGDLYARGQGLEKSVGQARRWYQKAAEQGNAKAQIRLGDLYAHGSWLRRSSGQARRWYQKAAEQGDAEGQYVLARFYLEGRGQPKDIDLGLSWLRKAAAQEYDEACFLLGRMYEEGQDMSQNSQQAAEWLRKAARKGHVEAMRRLGLLCLEGRGLPQDDREASKWLYSAAEEGDQEAARLLERMRAEGRQIWRLQDDLETMEERLEIDTLHEMAARGLAEAQRDLGIRYLQGRGLPRDVRKGRDLLRQAADQGDAEAKKLLRGLKTEVRQGQSVPAALR
;
A
#
# COMPACT_ATOMS: atom_id res chain seq x y z
N MET A 1 -18.87 -43.71 17.33
CA MET A 1 -18.02 -43.59 18.54
C MET A 1 -17.19 -44.87 18.67
N ARG A 2 -15.87 -44.73 18.89
CA ARG A 2 -14.81 -45.77 18.91
C ARG A 2 -14.26 -46.20 17.54
N CYS A 3 -13.46 -45.32 16.95
CA CYS A 3 -12.21 -45.60 16.21
C CYS A 3 -11.49 -44.25 16.04
N PHE A 4 -11.16 -43.62 17.18
CA PHE A 4 -10.48 -42.33 17.28
C PHE A 4 -9.51 -42.44 18.45
N SER A 5 -8.41 -43.18 18.28
CA SER A 5 -7.25 -43.17 19.20
C SER A 5 -6.19 -44.16 18.70
N TRP A 6 -5.32 -43.71 17.79
CA TRP A 6 -3.93 -44.19 17.58
C TRP A 6 -3.43 -43.61 16.26
N PHE A 7 -2.93 -42.38 16.27
CA PHE A 7 -1.89 -41.88 15.36
C PHE A 7 -1.53 -40.44 15.80
N SER A 8 -1.00 -40.36 17.01
CA SER A 8 -0.40 -39.14 17.56
C SER A 8 0.85 -39.54 18.35
N ALA A 9 1.95 -39.83 17.65
CA ALA A 9 3.30 -39.78 18.19
C ALA A 9 4.29 -40.02 17.04
N VAL A 10 5.29 -39.14 16.93
CA VAL A 10 6.45 -39.20 16.02
C VAL A 10 6.12 -38.81 14.57
N PHE A 11 6.18 -37.51 14.23
CA PHE A 11 6.90 -36.96 13.06
C PHE A 11 6.79 -35.41 13.04
N SER A 12 7.95 -34.77 12.95
CA SER A 12 8.22 -33.32 12.87
C SER A 12 7.87 -32.72 11.49
N PRO A 13 7.80 -31.37 11.33
CA PRO A 13 6.94 -30.72 10.34
C PRO A 13 7.63 -30.54 8.99
N ARG A 14 7.58 -31.55 8.11
CA ARG A 14 8.04 -31.42 6.70
C ARG A 14 7.23 -32.21 5.66
N LEU A 15 6.01 -32.64 5.98
CA LEU A 15 5.14 -33.37 5.04
C LEU A 15 3.71 -32.83 5.13
N SER A 16 3.43 -31.73 4.44
CA SER A 16 2.07 -31.17 4.28
C SER A 16 1.56 -31.20 2.84
N VAL A 17 2.35 -31.72 1.88
CA VAL A 17 1.90 -31.90 0.48
C VAL A 17 1.45 -33.34 0.18
N LEU A 18 1.97 -34.33 0.91
CA LEU A 18 1.61 -35.74 0.71
C LEU A 18 0.34 -36.17 1.46
N THR A 19 -0.06 -35.47 2.51
CA THR A 19 -1.25 -35.83 3.29
C THR A 19 -2.55 -35.46 2.57
N LEU A 20 -2.53 -34.47 1.68
CA LEU A 20 -3.65 -34.14 0.79
C LEU A 20 -3.75 -35.10 -0.41
N ALA A 21 -2.64 -35.73 -0.82
CA ALA A 21 -2.66 -36.75 -1.87
C ALA A 21 -3.19 -38.12 -1.37
N VAL A 22 -3.10 -38.41 -0.07
CA VAL A 22 -3.52 -39.71 0.49
C VAL A 22 -5.03 -39.80 0.77
N CYS A 23 -5.76 -38.70 0.87
CA CYS A 23 -7.22 -38.74 0.94
C CYS A 23 -7.91 -38.98 -0.41
N LEU A 24 -7.17 -39.02 -1.53
CA LEU A 24 -7.68 -39.33 -2.87
C LEU A 24 -7.51 -40.81 -3.28
N VAL A 25 -7.01 -41.67 -2.37
CA VAL A 25 -6.78 -43.09 -2.65
C VAL A 25 -7.40 -43.96 -1.56
N LEU A 26 -8.73 -43.91 -1.40
CA LEU A 26 -9.51 -45.03 -0.87
C LEU A 26 -10.92 -45.02 -1.51
N PRO A 27 -11.39 -46.16 -2.04
CA PRO A 27 -12.70 -46.26 -2.67
C PRO A 27 -13.77 -46.51 -1.60
N ALA A 28 -14.82 -45.69 -1.60
CA ALA A 28 -16.09 -46.04 -0.98
C ALA A 28 -17.22 -45.55 -1.89
N PRO A 29 -18.17 -46.43 -2.26
CA PRO A 29 -19.25 -46.11 -3.18
C PRO A 29 -20.37 -45.36 -2.44
N ALA A 30 -21.11 -44.56 -3.20
CA ALA A 30 -22.19 -43.64 -2.78
C ALA A 30 -21.68 -42.25 -2.34
N PHE A 31 -22.21 -41.24 -3.04
CA PHE A 31 -21.90 -39.81 -2.96
C PHE A 31 -20.62 -39.36 -3.68
N CYS A 32 -20.68 -39.33 -5.03
CA CYS A 32 -19.98 -38.27 -5.77
C CYS A 32 -20.70 -36.95 -5.48
N VAL A 33 -20.41 -36.38 -4.31
CA VAL A 33 -20.80 -35.01 -3.94
C VAL A 33 -20.13 -34.05 -4.93
N GLU A 34 -20.84 -32.98 -5.27
CA GLU A 34 -20.36 -31.80 -5.97
C GLU A 34 -18.84 -31.59 -5.79
N ILE A 35 -18.07 -31.58 -6.89
CA ILE A 35 -16.73 -31.00 -6.82
C ILE A 35 -16.96 -29.51 -6.57
N PRO A 36 -16.62 -28.97 -5.38
CA PRO A 36 -16.91 -27.59 -5.06
C PRO A 36 -16.14 -26.68 -6.03
N GLU A 37 -16.75 -25.58 -6.44
CA GLU A 37 -16.13 -24.58 -7.33
C GLU A 37 -14.84 -23.98 -6.72
N GLU A 38 -14.61 -24.13 -5.41
CA GLU A 38 -13.34 -23.77 -4.77
C GLU A 38 -12.17 -24.66 -5.24
N LEU A 39 -12.41 -25.95 -5.54
CA LEU A 39 -11.44 -26.83 -6.17
C LEU A 39 -11.16 -26.43 -7.63
N PHE A 40 -12.08 -25.73 -8.28
CA PHE A 40 -11.92 -25.17 -9.63
C PHE A 40 -11.04 -23.92 -9.62
N GLN A 41 -11.23 -22.99 -8.67
CA GLN A 41 -10.38 -21.79 -8.56
C GLN A 41 -8.95 -22.10 -8.09
N ALA A 42 -8.76 -23.10 -7.23
CA ALA A 42 -7.43 -23.55 -6.81
C ALA A 42 -6.61 -24.16 -7.96
N VAL A 43 -7.27 -24.73 -8.98
CA VAL A 43 -6.63 -25.38 -10.14
C VAL A 43 -6.29 -24.38 -11.25
N GLU A 44 -7.06 -23.29 -11.41
CA GLU A 44 -6.74 -22.22 -12.37
C GLU A 44 -5.54 -21.35 -11.95
N HIS A 45 -5.35 -21.10 -10.64
CA HIS A 45 -4.25 -20.25 -10.15
C HIS A 45 -2.86 -20.90 -10.16
N LEU A 46 -2.74 -22.21 -10.35
CA LEU A 46 -1.45 -22.90 -10.33
C LEU A 46 -0.61 -22.74 -11.61
N GLY A 47 -1.14 -22.11 -12.68
CA GLY A 47 -0.38 -21.78 -13.91
C GLY A 47 0.33 -22.97 -14.58
N SER A 48 0.05 -24.17 -14.12
CA SER A 48 0.73 -25.41 -14.43
C SER A 48 -0.38 -26.40 -14.72
N PRO A 49 -0.44 -27.00 -15.92
CA PRO A 49 -1.37 -28.08 -16.13
C PRO A 49 -1.06 -29.16 -15.09
N LEU A 50 -2.12 -29.70 -14.47
CA LEU A 50 -2.06 -30.87 -13.56
C LEU A 50 -1.25 -32.05 -14.15
N SER A 51 -0.92 -32.01 -15.44
CA SER A 51 0.01 -32.91 -16.14
C SER A 51 1.46 -32.88 -15.65
N VAL A 52 1.89 -31.89 -14.86
CA VAL A 52 3.29 -31.80 -14.37
C VAL A 52 3.49 -32.45 -12.99
N LEU A 53 2.44 -32.55 -12.16
CA LEU A 53 2.50 -33.14 -10.82
C LEU A 53 2.02 -34.59 -10.73
N MET A 54 1.43 -35.13 -11.81
CA MET A 54 1.14 -36.55 -11.94
C MET A 54 1.94 -37.13 -13.12
N PRO A 55 2.77 -38.18 -12.92
CA PRO A 55 3.31 -38.92 -14.06
C PRO A 55 2.16 -39.51 -14.89
N PRO A 56 2.30 -39.67 -16.21
CA PRO A 56 1.29 -40.30 -17.04
C PRO A 56 1.28 -41.82 -16.79
N LEU A 57 0.64 -42.26 -15.71
CA LEU A 57 0.23 -43.65 -15.51
C LEU A 57 -1.06 -43.98 -16.30
N ASN A 58 -1.50 -43.09 -17.20
CA ASN A 58 -2.77 -43.17 -17.90
C ASN A 58 -2.73 -44.03 -19.18
N ARG A 59 -1.88 -45.07 -19.25
CA ARG A 59 -1.73 -45.88 -20.47
C ARG A 59 -1.70 -47.40 -20.33
N LEU A 60 -1.88 -47.99 -19.14
CA LEU A 60 -1.82 -49.45 -19.05
C LEU A 60 -3.03 -50.16 -18.47
N PHE A 61 -3.97 -49.50 -17.80
CA PHE A 61 -5.21 -50.14 -17.39
C PHE A 61 -6.33 -49.09 -17.39
N GLU A 62 -7.33 -49.20 -18.27
CA GLU A 62 -8.63 -48.59 -17.98
C GLU A 62 -9.12 -49.29 -16.70
N ASP A 63 -9.11 -48.59 -15.57
CA ASP A 63 -9.61 -49.13 -14.31
C ASP A 63 -11.04 -49.66 -14.51
N GLU A 64 -11.34 -50.80 -13.88
CA GLU A 64 -12.66 -51.45 -13.99
C GLU A 64 -13.80 -50.48 -13.66
N GLU A 65 -13.55 -49.53 -12.77
CA GLU A 65 -14.45 -48.43 -12.40
C GLU A 65 -14.78 -47.51 -13.59
N VAL A 66 -13.79 -47.12 -14.40
CA VAL A 66 -14.00 -46.27 -15.59
C VAL A 66 -14.83 -47.02 -16.63
N ARG A 67 -14.57 -48.32 -16.79
CA ARG A 67 -15.34 -49.18 -17.71
C ARG A 67 -16.78 -49.38 -17.24
N ASN A 68 -17.00 -49.55 -15.94
CA ASN A 68 -18.33 -49.66 -15.37
C ASN A 68 -19.11 -48.34 -15.45
N LEU A 69 -18.46 -47.20 -15.17
CA LEU A 69 -19.06 -45.88 -15.34
C LEU A 69 -19.42 -45.60 -16.80
N ARG A 70 -18.53 -45.95 -17.74
CA ARG A 70 -18.79 -45.84 -19.17
C ARG A 70 -20.02 -46.66 -19.57
N ARG A 71 -20.11 -47.92 -19.13
CA ARG A 71 -21.29 -48.76 -19.40
C ARG A 71 -22.57 -48.13 -18.85
N ALA A 72 -22.54 -47.61 -17.62
CA ALA A 72 -23.70 -46.94 -17.03
C ALA A 72 -24.11 -45.67 -17.82
N ALA A 73 -23.12 -44.88 -18.25
CA ALA A 73 -23.35 -43.70 -19.07
C ALA A 73 -23.94 -44.06 -20.45
N GLU A 74 -23.44 -45.12 -21.08
CA GLU A 74 -23.94 -45.68 -22.35
C GLU A 74 -25.35 -46.27 -22.21
N GLN A 75 -25.70 -46.79 -21.04
CA GLN A 75 -27.05 -47.26 -20.70
C GLN A 75 -28.04 -46.12 -20.41
N GLY A 76 -27.58 -44.87 -20.39
CA GLY A 76 -28.45 -43.70 -20.24
C GLY A 76 -28.46 -43.07 -18.85
N ASP A 77 -27.66 -43.55 -17.89
CA ASP A 77 -27.64 -42.95 -16.55
C ASP A 77 -27.09 -41.51 -16.59
N ALA A 78 -27.95 -40.51 -16.35
CA ALA A 78 -27.60 -39.09 -16.47
C ALA A 78 -26.51 -38.65 -15.48
N SER A 79 -26.43 -39.28 -14.31
CA SER A 79 -25.38 -39.00 -13.33
C SER A 79 -24.03 -39.54 -13.84
N ALA A 80 -24.01 -40.78 -14.32
CA ALA A 80 -22.82 -41.41 -14.91
C ALA A 80 -22.34 -40.68 -16.16
N GLN A 81 -23.26 -40.21 -17.01
CA GLN A 81 -22.94 -39.35 -18.15
C GLN A 81 -22.28 -38.04 -17.71
N THR A 82 -22.78 -37.42 -16.64
CA THR A 82 -22.17 -36.19 -16.10
C THR A 82 -20.78 -36.47 -15.52
N SER A 83 -20.62 -37.54 -14.74
CA SER A 83 -19.32 -37.96 -14.19
C SER A 83 -18.31 -38.29 -15.29
N LEU A 84 -18.72 -39.01 -16.33
CA LEU A 84 -17.86 -39.32 -17.47
C LEU A 84 -17.49 -38.05 -18.26
N GLY A 85 -18.41 -37.09 -18.35
CA GLY A 85 -18.12 -35.76 -18.90
C GLY A 85 -16.99 -35.06 -18.16
N TRP A 86 -17.01 -35.06 -16.82
CA TRP A 86 -15.93 -34.50 -15.99
C TRP A 86 -14.61 -35.23 -16.16
N MET A 87 -14.64 -36.57 -16.25
CA MET A 87 -13.44 -37.37 -16.49
C MET A 87 -12.76 -36.98 -17.80
N TYR A 88 -13.54 -36.81 -18.88
CA TYR A 88 -13.02 -36.31 -20.15
C TYR A 88 -12.52 -34.86 -20.06
N MET A 89 -13.19 -34.00 -19.29
CA MET A 89 -12.80 -32.59 -19.16
C MET A 89 -11.45 -32.39 -18.45
N TYR A 90 -11.10 -33.27 -17.50
CA TYR A 90 -9.88 -33.20 -16.71
C TYR A 90 -8.84 -34.29 -17.01
N GLY A 91 -9.18 -35.26 -17.86
CA GLY A 91 -8.29 -36.38 -18.19
C GLY A 91 -8.10 -37.38 -17.03
N GLN A 92 -9.10 -37.53 -16.16
CA GLN A 92 -9.07 -38.48 -15.05
C GLN A 92 -9.43 -39.88 -15.56
N GLY A 93 -8.46 -40.80 -15.60
CA GLY A 93 -8.67 -42.17 -16.10
C GLY A 93 -8.96 -42.31 -17.60
N VAL A 94 -9.09 -41.19 -18.33
CA VAL A 94 -9.25 -41.11 -19.80
C VAL A 94 -8.39 -39.97 -20.34
N ALA A 95 -8.10 -39.95 -21.65
CA ALA A 95 -7.44 -38.80 -22.26
C ALA A 95 -8.35 -37.57 -22.23
N GLN A 96 -7.79 -36.42 -21.84
CA GLN A 96 -8.54 -35.16 -21.79
C GLN A 96 -9.13 -34.81 -23.17
N ASN A 97 -10.43 -34.54 -23.23
CA ASN A 97 -11.15 -34.22 -24.45
C ASN A 97 -12.45 -33.45 -24.17
N ASP A 98 -12.41 -32.13 -24.36
CA ASP A 98 -13.55 -31.24 -24.11
C ASP A 98 -14.76 -31.51 -25.03
N LYS A 99 -14.53 -32.02 -26.24
CA LYS A 99 -15.61 -32.37 -27.17
C LYS A 99 -16.38 -33.60 -26.70
N GLU A 100 -15.68 -34.61 -26.18
CA GLU A 100 -16.32 -35.77 -25.56
C GLU A 100 -16.99 -35.38 -24.24
N ALA A 101 -16.37 -34.52 -23.43
CA ALA A 101 -17.00 -33.99 -22.23
C ALA A 101 -18.35 -33.33 -22.54
N LEU A 102 -18.37 -32.45 -23.54
CA LEU A 102 -19.60 -31.80 -24.00
C LEU A 102 -20.66 -32.79 -24.48
N LYS A 103 -20.26 -33.81 -25.24
CA LYS A 103 -21.18 -34.84 -25.73
C LYS A 103 -21.89 -35.53 -24.57
N TRP A 104 -21.15 -35.95 -23.55
CA TRP A 104 -21.71 -36.61 -22.38
C TRP A 104 -22.59 -35.68 -21.53
N PHE A 105 -22.16 -34.43 -21.30
CA PHE A 105 -23.00 -33.45 -20.62
C PHE A 105 -24.29 -33.16 -21.38
N ARG A 106 -24.26 -33.10 -22.72
CA ARG A 106 -25.47 -32.93 -23.54
C ARG A 106 -26.42 -34.10 -23.45
N LEU A 107 -25.92 -35.34 -23.37
CA LEU A 107 -26.76 -36.51 -23.16
C LEU A 107 -27.49 -36.43 -21.82
N ALA A 108 -26.78 -36.04 -20.75
CA ALA A 108 -27.40 -35.84 -19.43
C ALA A 108 -28.40 -34.66 -19.45
N ALA A 109 -28.04 -33.56 -20.10
CA ALA A 109 -28.87 -32.37 -20.23
C ALA A 109 -30.16 -32.63 -21.03
N ALA A 110 -30.09 -33.47 -22.07
CA ALA A 110 -31.23 -33.89 -22.88
C ALA A 110 -32.27 -34.69 -22.07
N GLN A 111 -31.84 -35.34 -20.99
CA GLN A 111 -32.72 -36.03 -20.04
C GLN A 111 -33.32 -35.07 -19.00
N GLY A 112 -33.02 -33.77 -19.09
CA GLY A 112 -33.47 -32.78 -18.12
C GLY A 112 -32.58 -32.68 -16.88
N TYR A 113 -31.45 -33.40 -16.79
CA TYR A 113 -30.61 -33.42 -15.59
C TYR A 113 -29.94 -32.06 -15.36
N ALA A 114 -30.23 -31.42 -14.22
CA ALA A 114 -29.77 -30.06 -13.91
C ALA A 114 -28.24 -29.90 -13.97
N ASN A 115 -27.49 -30.87 -13.43
CA ASN A 115 -26.01 -30.84 -13.48
C ASN A 115 -25.49 -30.93 -14.91
N GLY A 116 -26.12 -31.77 -15.75
CA GLY A 116 -25.80 -31.86 -17.18
C GLY A 116 -26.03 -30.53 -17.88
N GLN A 117 -27.21 -29.91 -17.66
CA GLN A 117 -27.54 -28.59 -18.21
C GLN A 117 -26.55 -27.51 -17.76
N TYR A 118 -26.26 -27.44 -16.46
CA TYR A 118 -25.28 -26.49 -15.91
C TYR A 118 -23.89 -26.65 -16.57
N ASN A 119 -23.39 -27.88 -16.69
CA ASN A 119 -22.08 -28.14 -17.29
C ASN A 119 -22.03 -27.85 -18.80
N VAL A 120 -23.11 -28.10 -19.53
CA VAL A 120 -23.21 -27.61 -20.93
C VAL A 120 -23.12 -26.09 -20.97
N GLY A 121 -23.81 -25.39 -20.07
CA GLY A 121 -23.73 -23.94 -19.94
C GLY A 121 -22.30 -23.45 -19.68
N LEU A 122 -21.58 -24.09 -18.75
CA LEU A 122 -20.19 -23.78 -18.45
C LEU A 122 -19.27 -23.94 -19.67
N LEU A 123 -19.41 -25.02 -20.45
CA LEU A 123 -18.59 -25.25 -21.64
C LEU A 123 -18.82 -24.19 -22.73
N TYR A 124 -20.07 -23.76 -22.93
CA TYR A 124 -20.38 -22.63 -23.82
C TYR A 124 -19.83 -21.29 -23.30
N MET A 125 -19.90 -21.04 -22.00
CA MET A 125 -19.36 -19.83 -21.38
C MET A 125 -17.84 -19.75 -21.53
N MET A 126 -17.13 -20.86 -21.37
CA MET A 126 -15.67 -20.92 -21.48
C MET A 126 -15.15 -21.11 -22.91
N GLY A 127 -16.01 -21.51 -23.85
CA GLY A 127 -15.58 -21.89 -25.20
C GLY A 127 -14.75 -23.18 -25.23
N ARG A 128 -15.02 -24.12 -24.31
CA ARG A 128 -14.31 -25.41 -24.21
C ARG A 128 -15.07 -26.49 -24.96
N GLY A 129 -14.45 -27.08 -25.97
CA GLY A 129 -15.08 -28.09 -26.85
C GLY A 129 -16.10 -27.53 -27.85
N VAL A 130 -16.51 -26.27 -27.70
CA VAL A 130 -17.38 -25.49 -28.58
C VAL A 130 -16.93 -24.03 -28.64
N PRO A 131 -17.25 -23.27 -29.70
CA PRO A 131 -17.06 -21.82 -29.70
C PRO A 131 -17.78 -21.16 -28.52
N GLN A 132 -17.14 -20.16 -27.91
CA GLN A 132 -17.73 -19.41 -26.80
C GLN A 132 -19.05 -18.76 -27.23
N ASN A 133 -20.09 -18.95 -26.43
CA ASN A 133 -21.40 -18.36 -26.67
C ASN A 133 -22.16 -18.14 -25.36
N TYR A 134 -22.24 -16.88 -24.93
CA TYR A 134 -22.92 -16.52 -23.68
C TYR A 134 -24.44 -16.66 -23.75
N GLU A 135 -25.07 -16.48 -24.91
CA GLU A 135 -26.52 -16.64 -25.07
C GLU A 135 -26.92 -18.11 -24.90
N GLU A 136 -26.17 -19.03 -25.52
CA GLU A 136 -26.38 -20.47 -25.34
C GLU A 136 -26.07 -20.89 -23.90
N ALA A 137 -24.99 -20.40 -23.31
CA ALA A 137 -24.68 -20.65 -21.90
C ALA A 137 -25.85 -20.25 -20.98
N LEU A 138 -26.41 -19.06 -21.18
CA LEU A 138 -27.52 -18.55 -20.40
C LEU A 138 -28.81 -19.39 -20.56
N LYS A 139 -29.10 -19.90 -21.77
CA LYS A 139 -30.24 -20.81 -21.97
C LYS A 139 -30.10 -22.06 -21.10
N TRP A 140 -28.93 -22.68 -21.11
CA TRP A 140 -28.64 -23.87 -20.30
C TRP A 140 -28.64 -23.59 -18.80
N PHE A 141 -28.05 -22.47 -18.37
CA PHE A 141 -28.09 -22.07 -16.96
C PHE A 141 -29.52 -21.82 -16.47
N ARG A 142 -30.38 -21.19 -17.29
CA ARG A 142 -31.79 -20.98 -16.93
C ARG A 142 -32.55 -22.28 -16.76
N LEU A 143 -32.30 -23.28 -17.61
CA LEU A 143 -32.92 -24.61 -17.48
C LEU A 143 -32.52 -25.27 -16.15
N ALA A 144 -31.24 -25.26 -15.80
CA ALA A 144 -30.76 -25.80 -14.52
C ALA A 144 -31.28 -24.99 -13.33
N ALA A 145 -31.25 -23.66 -13.43
CA ALA A 145 -31.68 -22.75 -12.37
C ALA A 145 -33.18 -22.84 -12.08
N ALA A 146 -34.00 -23.14 -13.09
CA ALA A 146 -35.44 -23.39 -12.95
C ALA A 146 -35.73 -24.64 -12.10
N GLN A 147 -34.78 -25.57 -12.02
CA GLN A 147 -34.86 -26.77 -11.17
C GLN A 147 -34.31 -26.53 -9.76
N GLY A 148 -33.94 -25.28 -9.42
CA GLY A 148 -33.38 -24.93 -8.11
C GLY A 148 -31.85 -25.00 -8.03
N HIS A 149 -31.14 -25.41 -9.08
CA HIS A 149 -29.68 -25.58 -9.05
C HIS A 149 -28.94 -24.29 -8.66
N ALA A 150 -28.37 -24.24 -7.45
CA ALA A 150 -27.89 -23.01 -6.83
C ALA A 150 -26.71 -22.36 -7.58
N ALA A 151 -25.76 -23.16 -8.07
CA ALA A 151 -24.67 -22.64 -8.89
C ALA A 151 -25.16 -22.08 -10.24
N ALA A 152 -26.22 -22.67 -10.82
CA ALA A 152 -26.81 -22.16 -12.05
C ALA A 152 -27.56 -20.84 -11.81
N GLN A 153 -28.25 -20.71 -10.67
CA GLN A 153 -28.86 -19.45 -10.26
C GLN A 153 -27.82 -18.35 -10.08
N ARG A 154 -26.65 -18.66 -9.50
CA ARG A 154 -25.51 -17.73 -9.46
C ARG A 154 -25.07 -17.35 -10.88
N SER A 155 -24.88 -18.31 -11.78
CA SER A 155 -24.44 -18.03 -13.16
C SER A 155 -25.45 -17.16 -13.92
N VAL A 156 -26.76 -17.37 -13.73
CA VAL A 156 -27.79 -16.47 -14.28
C VAL A 156 -27.66 -15.06 -13.67
N GLY A 157 -27.41 -14.96 -12.37
CA GLY A 157 -27.12 -13.68 -11.71
C GLY A 157 -25.91 -12.97 -12.31
N TRP A 158 -24.81 -13.68 -12.59
CA TRP A 158 -23.63 -13.15 -13.28
C TRP A 158 -23.96 -12.67 -14.70
N ALA A 159 -24.75 -13.45 -15.45
CA ALA A 159 -25.16 -13.08 -16.80
C ALA A 159 -25.89 -11.73 -16.81
N TYR A 160 -26.81 -11.50 -15.87
CA TYR A 160 -27.47 -10.21 -15.70
C TYR A 160 -26.54 -9.12 -15.19
N LEU A 161 -25.62 -9.40 -14.27
CA LEU A 161 -24.74 -8.38 -13.68
C LEU A 161 -23.73 -7.80 -14.69
N PHE A 162 -23.27 -8.63 -15.63
CA PHE A 162 -22.25 -8.27 -16.63
C PHE A 162 -22.79 -8.17 -18.06
N GLY A 163 -24.09 -8.40 -18.27
CA GLY A 163 -24.69 -8.39 -19.60
C GLY A 163 -24.15 -9.50 -20.53
N GLN A 164 -23.85 -10.68 -19.99
CA GLN A 164 -23.32 -11.80 -20.77
C GLN A 164 -24.45 -12.60 -21.41
N GLY A 165 -24.68 -12.41 -22.72
CA GLY A 165 -25.75 -13.10 -23.45
C GLY A 165 -27.16 -12.57 -23.13
N ILE A 166 -27.24 -11.43 -22.44
CA ILE A 166 -28.47 -10.70 -22.13
C ILE A 166 -28.14 -9.25 -21.82
N GLU A 167 -29.11 -8.34 -21.89
CA GLU A 167 -28.95 -6.97 -21.41
C GLU A 167 -28.63 -6.95 -19.90
N GLN A 168 -27.68 -6.07 -19.52
CA GLN A 168 -27.28 -5.93 -18.13
C GLN A 168 -28.45 -5.44 -17.28
N ASN A 169 -28.69 -6.10 -16.14
CA ASN A 169 -29.73 -5.73 -15.20
C ASN A 169 -29.37 -6.15 -13.76
N ASP A 170 -28.85 -5.19 -12.99
CA ASP A 170 -28.42 -5.43 -11.61
C ASP A 170 -29.58 -5.87 -10.69
N LYS A 171 -30.83 -5.45 -10.95
CA LYS A 171 -32.00 -5.86 -10.15
C LYS A 171 -32.30 -7.35 -10.34
N GLU A 172 -32.28 -7.81 -11.59
CA GLU A 172 -32.41 -9.24 -11.89
C GLU A 172 -31.24 -10.04 -11.32
N ALA A 173 -30.02 -9.52 -11.41
CA ALA A 173 -28.86 -10.15 -10.79
C ALA A 173 -29.06 -10.36 -9.28
N ALA A 174 -29.55 -9.35 -8.56
CA ALA A 174 -29.84 -9.46 -7.13
C ALA A 174 -30.92 -10.51 -6.82
N ILE A 175 -31.96 -10.61 -7.64
CA ILE A 175 -33.01 -11.63 -7.49
C ILE A 175 -32.40 -13.03 -7.63
N TRP A 176 -31.57 -13.25 -8.65
CA TRP A 176 -30.95 -14.56 -8.91
C TRP A 176 -29.90 -14.94 -7.86
N PHE A 177 -29.05 -14.00 -7.43
CA PHE A 177 -28.15 -14.26 -6.31
C PHE A 177 -28.91 -14.55 -5.04
N ARG A 178 -30.01 -13.84 -4.75
CA ARG A 178 -30.85 -14.12 -3.60
C ARG A 178 -31.40 -15.54 -3.64
N LYS A 179 -31.88 -16.03 -4.80
CA LYS A 179 -32.36 -17.42 -4.93
C LYS A 179 -31.29 -18.46 -4.56
N GLY A 180 -30.03 -18.25 -4.95
CA GLY A 180 -28.94 -19.14 -4.54
C GLY A 180 -28.54 -18.95 -3.07
N ALA A 181 -28.53 -17.70 -2.60
CA ALA A 181 -28.10 -17.34 -1.25
C ALA A 181 -29.01 -17.90 -0.16
N VAL A 182 -30.33 -17.88 -0.38
CA VAL A 182 -31.32 -18.47 0.54
C VAL A 182 -31.22 -19.99 0.61
N GLN A 183 -30.65 -20.64 -0.41
CA GLN A 183 -30.36 -22.08 -0.40
C GLN A 183 -29.05 -22.42 0.32
N GLY A 184 -28.34 -21.42 0.86
CA GLY A 184 -27.09 -21.63 1.57
C GLY A 184 -25.85 -21.49 0.70
N TYR A 185 -25.96 -21.30 -0.61
CA TYR A 185 -24.80 -21.33 -1.50
C TYR A 185 -23.86 -20.12 -1.26
N ALA A 186 -22.68 -20.38 -0.70
CA ALA A 186 -21.76 -19.37 -0.17
C ALA A 186 -21.36 -18.31 -1.20
N ALA A 187 -21.09 -18.71 -2.44
CA ALA A 187 -20.75 -17.78 -3.51
C ALA A 187 -21.91 -16.84 -3.89
N SER A 188 -23.16 -17.31 -3.85
CA SER A 188 -24.33 -16.44 -4.03
C SER A 188 -24.55 -15.50 -2.86
N GLN A 189 -24.30 -15.96 -1.62
CA GLN A 189 -24.37 -15.12 -0.42
C GLN A 189 -23.34 -13.98 -0.51
N ASN A 190 -22.09 -14.29 -0.87
CA ASN A 190 -21.06 -13.29 -1.10
C ASN A 190 -21.44 -12.29 -2.20
N ASN A 191 -21.91 -12.75 -3.36
CA ASN A 191 -22.29 -11.85 -4.46
C ASN A 191 -23.48 -10.95 -4.08
N LEU A 192 -24.47 -11.49 -3.38
CA LEU A 192 -25.60 -10.69 -2.88
C LEU A 192 -25.12 -9.64 -1.87
N ALA A 193 -24.18 -9.99 -1.00
CA ALA A 193 -23.59 -9.03 -0.06
C ALA A 193 -22.90 -7.87 -0.77
N LEU A 194 -22.13 -8.16 -1.83
CA LEU A 194 -21.48 -7.12 -2.62
C LEU A 194 -22.49 -6.19 -3.30
N LEU A 195 -23.62 -6.72 -3.80
CA LEU A 195 -24.69 -5.88 -4.33
C LEU A 195 -25.30 -4.95 -3.28
N TYR A 196 -25.50 -5.44 -2.05
CA TYR A 196 -25.94 -4.60 -0.93
C TYR A 196 -24.89 -3.56 -0.53
N GLN A 197 -23.62 -3.92 -0.53
CA GLN A 197 -22.53 -3.02 -0.20
C GLN A 197 -22.43 -1.86 -1.20
N ASP A 198 -22.64 -2.14 -2.49
CA ASP A 198 -22.48 -1.17 -3.56
C ASP A 198 -23.79 -0.48 -3.96
N GLY A 199 -24.94 -0.92 -3.43
CA GLY A 199 -26.26 -0.40 -3.79
C GLY A 199 -26.67 -0.73 -5.23
N ARG A 200 -26.16 -1.84 -5.79
CA ARG A 200 -26.40 -2.26 -7.17
C ARG A 200 -27.61 -3.18 -7.26
N GLY A 201 -28.69 -2.72 -7.88
CA GLY A 201 -29.92 -3.50 -8.04
C GLY A 201 -30.77 -3.65 -6.76
N VAL A 202 -30.22 -3.30 -5.61
CA VAL A 202 -30.87 -3.21 -4.29
C VAL A 202 -30.45 -1.90 -3.60
N PRO A 203 -31.26 -1.35 -2.69
CA PRO A 203 -30.81 -0.24 -1.85
C PRO A 203 -29.53 -0.60 -1.11
N GLN A 204 -28.59 0.35 -1.04
CA GLN A 204 -27.35 0.14 -0.30
C GLN A 204 -27.64 -0.13 1.16
N ASP A 205 -27.10 -1.24 1.68
CA ASP A 205 -27.31 -1.66 3.06
C ASP A 205 -26.11 -2.48 3.53
N TYR A 206 -25.21 -1.83 4.28
CA TYR A 206 -24.03 -2.51 4.79
C TYR A 206 -24.34 -3.55 5.87
N ALA A 207 -25.45 -3.42 6.60
CA ALA A 207 -25.83 -4.39 7.62
C ALA A 207 -26.28 -5.70 6.96
N GLN A 208 -27.10 -5.61 5.91
CA GLN A 208 -27.46 -6.76 5.09
C GLN A 208 -26.24 -7.37 4.39
N ALA A 209 -25.33 -6.55 3.85
CA ALA A 209 -24.08 -7.05 3.27
C ALA A 209 -23.28 -7.88 4.30
N MET A 210 -23.08 -7.33 5.50
CA MET A 210 -22.35 -7.99 6.58
C MET A 210 -23.02 -9.30 7.01
N GLU A 211 -24.35 -9.33 7.11
CA GLU A 211 -25.10 -10.56 7.44
C GLU A 211 -24.84 -11.68 6.42
N TRP A 212 -24.95 -11.38 5.12
CA TRP A 212 -24.72 -12.35 4.06
C TRP A 212 -23.26 -12.80 3.99
N LEU A 213 -22.31 -11.89 4.20
CA LEU A 213 -20.88 -12.23 4.28
C LEU A 213 -20.60 -13.18 5.44
N HIS A 214 -21.17 -12.95 6.63
CA HIS A 214 -20.98 -13.86 7.76
C HIS A 214 -21.54 -15.26 7.49
N ARG A 215 -22.68 -15.37 6.79
CA ARG A 215 -23.24 -16.68 6.38
C ARG A 215 -22.32 -17.42 5.41
N ALA A 216 -21.71 -16.71 4.47
CA ALA A 216 -20.75 -17.31 3.54
C ALA A 216 -19.44 -17.68 4.25
N ALA A 217 -18.91 -16.79 5.10
CA ALA A 217 -17.69 -17.01 5.86
C ALA A 217 -17.81 -18.16 6.88
N ALA A 218 -19.01 -18.40 7.43
CA ALA A 218 -19.31 -19.55 8.29
C ALA A 218 -19.15 -20.90 7.58
N GLN A 219 -19.21 -20.91 6.24
CA GLN A 219 -18.93 -22.08 5.40
C GLN A 219 -17.45 -22.13 4.97
N ASN A 220 -16.59 -21.36 5.64
CA ASN A 220 -15.18 -21.18 5.33
C ASN A 220 -14.90 -20.56 3.95
N TYR A 221 -15.86 -19.82 3.36
CA TYR A 221 -15.68 -19.22 2.03
C TYR A 221 -14.68 -18.05 2.07
N ALA A 222 -13.47 -18.25 1.54
CA ALA A 222 -12.37 -17.29 1.60
C ALA A 222 -12.71 -15.89 1.04
N PRO A 223 -13.38 -15.73 -0.12
CA PRO A 223 -13.74 -14.40 -0.63
C PRO A 223 -14.66 -13.63 0.32
N ALA A 224 -15.57 -14.32 1.03
CA ALA A 224 -16.39 -13.67 2.03
C ALA A 224 -15.53 -13.23 3.22
N GLN A 225 -14.67 -14.10 3.76
CA GLN A 225 -13.76 -13.74 4.86
C GLN A 225 -12.89 -12.52 4.50
N TYR A 226 -12.34 -12.48 3.28
CA TYR A 226 -11.62 -11.32 2.76
C TYR A 226 -12.49 -10.05 2.77
N ASN A 227 -13.72 -10.14 2.26
CA ASN A 227 -14.64 -9.00 2.21
C ASN A 227 -15.04 -8.50 3.61
N ILE A 228 -15.13 -9.39 4.61
CA ILE A 228 -15.34 -9.00 6.02
C ILE A 228 -14.11 -8.22 6.53
N GLY A 229 -12.90 -8.73 6.27
CA GLY A 229 -11.68 -8.02 6.64
C GLY A 229 -11.62 -6.62 6.04
N HIS A 230 -12.02 -6.49 4.77
CA HIS A 230 -12.11 -5.22 4.07
C HIS A 230 -13.18 -4.28 4.66
N ALA A 231 -14.31 -4.82 5.11
CA ALA A 231 -15.35 -4.03 5.79
C ALA A 231 -14.83 -3.43 7.10
N TYR A 232 -14.11 -4.20 7.92
CA TYR A 232 -13.46 -3.71 9.14
C TYR A 232 -12.32 -2.73 8.87
N TRP A 233 -11.54 -2.95 7.81
CA TRP A 233 -10.43 -2.07 7.45
C TRP A 233 -10.89 -0.65 7.07
N PHE A 234 -11.97 -0.55 6.29
CA PHE A 234 -12.53 0.74 5.86
C PHE A 234 -13.66 1.28 6.76
N GLY A 235 -14.16 0.48 7.72
CA GLY A 235 -15.31 0.84 8.55
C GLY A 235 -16.64 0.88 7.78
N LYS A 236 -16.84 -0.04 6.82
CA LYS A 236 -18.06 -0.12 6.01
C LYS A 236 -19.09 -1.02 6.70
N GLY A 237 -20.13 -0.44 7.28
CA GLY A 237 -21.17 -1.17 8.02
C GLY A 237 -20.81 -1.60 9.44
N VAL A 238 -19.55 -1.40 9.82
CA VAL A 238 -18.99 -1.71 11.14
C VAL A 238 -18.00 -0.60 11.51
N ALA A 239 -17.70 -0.44 12.80
CA ALA A 239 -16.64 0.46 13.22
C ALA A 239 -15.29 0.01 12.64
N LYS A 240 -14.48 0.95 12.14
CA LYS A 240 -13.14 0.65 11.64
C LYS A 240 -12.33 -0.05 12.73
N ASN A 241 -11.83 -1.24 12.44
CA ASN A 241 -11.04 -2.04 13.38
C ASN A 241 -9.96 -2.83 12.62
N PRO A 242 -8.73 -2.31 12.54
CA PRO A 242 -7.61 -2.99 11.88
C PRO A 242 -7.27 -4.37 12.47
N ALA A 243 -7.49 -4.59 13.76
CA ALA A 243 -7.20 -5.88 14.39
C ALA A 243 -8.18 -6.96 13.91
N GLU A 244 -9.48 -6.65 13.90
CA GLU A 244 -10.49 -7.54 13.30
C GLU A 244 -10.23 -7.76 11.81
N ALA A 245 -9.85 -6.71 11.08
CA ALA A 245 -9.48 -6.85 9.68
C ALA A 245 -8.34 -7.85 9.48
N ALA A 246 -7.29 -7.79 10.30
CA ALA A 246 -6.17 -8.71 10.25
C ALA A 246 -6.59 -10.16 10.53
N GLU A 247 -7.46 -10.40 11.51
CA GLU A 247 -7.98 -11.74 11.82
C GLU A 247 -8.77 -12.34 10.65
N TRP A 248 -9.63 -11.54 10.00
CA TRP A 248 -10.39 -12.00 8.84
C TRP A 248 -9.53 -12.19 7.59
N PHE A 249 -8.58 -11.29 7.35
CA PHE A 249 -7.59 -11.48 6.28
C PHE A 249 -6.74 -12.71 6.51
N ARG A 250 -6.34 -13.02 7.76
CA ARG A 250 -5.60 -14.25 8.07
C ARG A 250 -6.36 -15.50 7.68
N LYS A 251 -7.64 -15.60 8.03
CA LYS A 251 -8.48 -16.75 7.66
C LYS A 251 -8.58 -16.96 6.13
N ALA A 252 -8.69 -15.88 5.36
CA ALA A 252 -8.70 -15.96 3.90
C ALA A 252 -7.29 -16.27 3.34
N ALA A 253 -6.25 -15.66 3.90
CA ALA A 253 -4.87 -15.81 3.47
C ALA A 253 -4.33 -17.24 3.67
N GLU A 254 -4.70 -17.88 4.78
CA GLU A 254 -4.39 -19.28 5.09
C GLU A 254 -5.02 -20.26 4.10
N GLN A 255 -6.09 -19.85 3.41
CA GLN A 255 -6.74 -20.61 2.34
C GLN A 255 -6.17 -20.33 0.96
N GLY A 256 -5.15 -19.47 0.87
CA GLY A 256 -4.50 -19.14 -0.39
C GLY A 256 -4.99 -17.85 -1.05
N ASP A 257 -5.91 -17.09 -0.45
CA ASP A 257 -6.39 -15.84 -1.08
C ASP A 257 -5.25 -14.81 -1.20
N ALA A 258 -4.82 -14.53 -2.43
CA ALA A 258 -3.66 -13.69 -2.69
C ALA A 258 -3.87 -12.22 -2.28
N GLN A 259 -5.11 -11.72 -2.33
CA GLN A 259 -5.42 -10.34 -1.90
C GLN A 259 -5.36 -10.22 -0.38
N ALA A 260 -5.89 -11.21 0.34
CA ALA A 260 -5.83 -11.31 1.78
C ALA A 260 -4.39 -11.48 2.27
N GLN A 261 -3.58 -12.33 1.62
CA GLN A 261 -2.15 -12.48 1.90
C GLN A 261 -1.42 -11.14 1.73
N TYR A 262 -1.65 -10.42 0.62
CA TYR A 262 -1.05 -9.10 0.44
C TYR A 262 -1.48 -8.11 1.53
N ASN A 263 -2.77 -8.03 1.84
CA ASN A 263 -3.27 -7.10 2.85
C ASN A 263 -2.73 -7.43 4.25
N LEU A 264 -2.68 -8.71 4.63
CA LEU A 264 -2.09 -9.13 5.89
C LEU A 264 -0.60 -8.79 5.96
N GLY A 265 0.14 -9.01 4.87
CA GLY A 265 1.53 -8.58 4.78
C GLY A 265 1.70 -7.07 4.93
N TRP A 266 0.77 -6.28 4.38
CA TRP A 266 0.77 -4.83 4.56
C TRP A 266 0.50 -4.45 6.02
N LEU A 267 -0.49 -5.05 6.67
CA LEU A 267 -0.78 -4.80 8.09
C LEU A 267 0.42 -5.14 8.99
N SER A 268 1.07 -6.28 8.76
CA SER A 268 2.29 -6.67 9.49
C SER A 268 3.47 -5.72 9.21
N ALA A 269 3.63 -5.20 7.99
CA ALA A 269 4.73 -4.28 7.66
C ALA A 269 4.64 -2.91 8.35
N TYR A 270 3.42 -2.42 8.59
CA TYR A 270 3.18 -1.10 9.21
C TYR A 270 2.72 -1.18 10.66
N GLY A 271 2.49 -2.38 11.20
CA GLY A 271 2.01 -2.58 12.56
C GLY A 271 0.56 -2.11 12.78
N GLU A 272 -0.28 -2.18 11.74
CA GLU A 272 -1.68 -1.73 11.82
C GLU A 272 -2.59 -2.90 12.22
N GLY A 273 -3.09 -2.90 13.46
CA GLY A 273 -3.97 -3.96 13.98
C GLY A 273 -3.25 -5.25 14.39
N VAL A 274 -2.00 -5.41 13.98
CA VAL A 274 -1.07 -6.47 14.41
C VAL A 274 0.28 -5.82 14.79
N PRO A 275 1.11 -6.45 15.63
CA PRO A 275 2.47 -5.98 15.88
C PRO A 275 3.26 -5.88 14.57
N GLN A 276 4.11 -4.85 14.45
CA GLN A 276 4.96 -4.71 13.27
C GLN A 276 5.96 -5.87 13.18
N ASP A 277 5.93 -6.60 12.07
CA ASP A 277 6.86 -7.67 11.75
C ASP A 277 7.14 -7.72 10.24
N ASP A 278 8.27 -7.12 9.84
CA ASP A 278 8.69 -7.10 8.45
C ASP A 278 8.96 -8.51 7.89
N LYS A 279 9.37 -9.47 8.72
CA LYS A 279 9.65 -10.85 8.28
C LYS A 279 8.35 -11.57 7.94
N GLU A 280 7.35 -11.44 8.81
CA GLU A 280 6.02 -11.95 8.54
C GLU A 280 5.44 -11.30 7.28
N ALA A 281 5.55 -9.97 7.16
CA ALA A 281 5.12 -9.23 5.98
C ALA A 281 5.75 -9.76 4.69
N ALA A 282 7.07 -9.94 4.67
CA ALA A 282 7.77 -10.45 3.50
C ALA A 282 7.35 -11.89 3.13
N ASN A 283 7.00 -12.72 4.12
CA ASN A 283 6.49 -14.07 3.87
C ASN A 283 5.10 -14.03 3.22
N TRP A 284 4.19 -13.21 3.74
CA TRP A 284 2.85 -13.04 3.15
C TRP A 284 2.91 -12.42 1.75
N PHE A 285 3.77 -11.42 1.54
CA PHE A 285 4.02 -10.88 0.19
C PHE A 285 4.56 -11.94 -0.76
N ARG A 286 5.44 -12.84 -0.30
CA ARG A 286 5.96 -13.95 -1.11
C ARG A 286 4.84 -14.89 -1.58
N LEU A 287 3.99 -15.33 -0.67
CA LEU A 287 2.87 -16.22 -1.02
C LEU A 287 1.95 -15.58 -2.06
N ALA A 288 1.58 -14.30 -1.90
CA ALA A 288 0.75 -13.60 -2.88
C ALA A 288 1.48 -13.35 -4.21
N ALA A 289 2.78 -13.03 -4.16
CA ALA A 289 3.59 -12.74 -5.34
C ALA A 289 3.83 -13.98 -6.23
N GLU A 290 3.99 -15.16 -5.60
CA GLU A 290 4.12 -16.45 -6.27
C GLU A 290 2.84 -16.84 -7.02
N GLN A 291 1.68 -16.42 -6.53
CA GLN A 291 0.39 -16.55 -7.22
C GLN A 291 0.17 -15.52 -8.34
N GLY A 292 1.15 -14.66 -8.60
CA GLY A 292 1.08 -13.65 -9.65
C GLY A 292 0.54 -12.29 -9.21
N TYR A 293 0.17 -12.09 -7.94
CA TYR A 293 -0.45 -10.84 -7.49
C TYR A 293 0.51 -9.65 -7.60
N THR A 294 0.22 -8.73 -8.52
CA THR A 294 1.16 -7.71 -8.98
C THR A 294 1.62 -6.79 -7.86
N GLN A 295 0.71 -6.32 -6.98
CA GLN A 295 1.08 -5.45 -5.86
C GLN A 295 1.99 -6.15 -4.84
N ALA A 296 1.82 -7.46 -4.63
CA ALA A 296 2.70 -8.23 -3.76
C ALA A 296 4.08 -8.44 -4.39
N GLN A 297 4.16 -8.65 -5.70
CA GLN A 297 5.45 -8.71 -6.42
C GLN A 297 6.23 -7.39 -6.26
N VAL A 298 5.56 -6.24 -6.37
CA VAL A 298 6.19 -4.94 -6.12
C VAL A 298 6.62 -4.79 -4.65
N ALA A 299 5.78 -5.18 -3.70
CA ALA A 299 6.09 -5.11 -2.27
C ALA A 299 7.30 -6.00 -1.91
N LEU A 300 7.37 -7.21 -2.45
CA LEU A 300 8.47 -8.13 -2.24
C LEU A 300 9.76 -7.64 -2.91
N GLY A 301 9.67 -7.11 -4.13
CA GLY A 301 10.82 -6.45 -4.79
C GLY A 301 11.39 -5.31 -3.94
N ARG A 302 10.52 -4.52 -3.31
CA ARG A 302 10.92 -3.47 -2.37
C ARG A 302 11.56 -4.03 -1.10
N ALA A 303 10.98 -5.09 -0.54
CA ALA A 303 11.51 -5.77 0.65
C ALA A 303 12.96 -6.22 0.41
N TYR A 304 13.25 -6.87 -0.72
CA TYR A 304 14.61 -7.26 -1.11
C TYR A 304 15.52 -6.06 -1.41
N ALA A 305 15.02 -5.00 -2.07
CA ALA A 305 15.84 -3.83 -2.38
C ALA A 305 16.32 -3.09 -1.13
N ARG A 306 15.49 -3.07 -0.09
CA ARG A 306 15.71 -2.35 1.18
C ARG A 306 16.21 -3.23 2.33
N GLY A 307 16.10 -4.55 2.21
CA GLY A 307 16.38 -5.48 3.30
C GLY A 307 15.33 -5.48 4.41
N GLN A 308 14.06 -5.21 4.07
CA GLN A 308 12.95 -5.19 5.04
C GLN A 308 12.40 -6.62 5.19
N GLY A 309 12.62 -7.26 6.34
CA GLY A 309 12.15 -8.63 6.61
C GLY A 309 12.90 -9.75 5.87
N VAL A 310 13.74 -9.40 4.91
CA VAL A 310 14.60 -10.31 4.13
C VAL A 310 16.01 -9.72 4.02
N ALA A 311 17.00 -10.56 3.72
CA ALA A 311 18.33 -10.06 3.40
C ALA A 311 18.28 -9.18 2.14
N ARG A 312 19.01 -8.06 2.17
CA ARG A 312 19.06 -7.14 1.04
C ARG A 312 19.68 -7.84 -0.18
N ASP A 313 18.93 -7.89 -1.27
CA ASP A 313 19.34 -8.55 -2.51
C ASP A 313 18.74 -7.82 -3.72
N ALA A 314 19.59 -7.09 -4.44
CA ALA A 314 19.15 -6.33 -5.60
C ALA A 314 18.80 -7.22 -6.81
N ALA A 315 19.35 -8.43 -6.92
CA ALA A 315 19.04 -9.36 -8.01
C ALA A 315 17.65 -9.97 -7.81
N GLN A 316 17.32 -10.37 -6.58
CA GLN A 316 15.97 -10.79 -6.22
C GLN A 316 14.95 -9.66 -6.39
N ALA A 317 15.30 -8.43 -5.98
CA ALA A 317 14.45 -7.27 -6.21
C ALA A 317 14.14 -7.08 -7.72
N ALA A 318 15.16 -7.17 -8.57
CA ALA A 318 15.00 -7.06 -10.02
C ALA A 318 14.11 -8.16 -10.61
N GLU A 319 14.19 -9.39 -10.11
CA GLU A 319 13.35 -10.49 -10.55
C GLU A 319 11.87 -10.22 -10.26
N TRP A 320 11.54 -9.85 -9.02
CA TRP A 320 10.17 -9.56 -8.63
C TRP A 320 9.61 -8.32 -9.33
N TYR A 321 10.41 -7.26 -9.47
CA TYR A 321 10.00 -6.10 -10.27
C TYR A 321 9.81 -6.45 -11.74
N ARG A 322 10.60 -7.37 -12.32
CA ARG A 322 10.38 -7.81 -13.71
C ARG A 322 9.02 -8.49 -13.88
N ARG A 323 8.65 -9.41 -12.99
CA ARG A 323 7.35 -10.09 -13.05
C ARG A 323 6.18 -9.08 -12.98
N ALA A 324 6.26 -8.09 -12.09
CA ALA A 324 5.24 -7.05 -11.98
C ALA A 324 5.24 -6.10 -13.19
N ALA A 325 6.42 -5.74 -13.70
CA ALA A 325 6.58 -4.84 -14.85
C ALA A 325 6.06 -5.46 -16.16
N GLU A 326 6.18 -6.78 -16.31
CA GLU A 326 5.63 -7.56 -17.43
C GLU A 326 4.10 -7.62 -17.40
N GLN A 327 3.50 -7.56 -16.22
CA GLN A 327 2.05 -7.40 -16.04
C GLN A 327 1.56 -5.94 -16.22
N GLY A 328 2.48 -5.02 -16.51
CA GLY A 328 2.15 -3.62 -16.80
C GLY A 328 2.29 -2.65 -15.62
N ASP A 329 2.70 -3.11 -14.43
CA ASP A 329 2.79 -2.22 -13.27
C ASP A 329 3.84 -1.10 -13.48
N VAL A 330 3.35 0.13 -13.45
CA VAL A 330 4.15 1.33 -13.73
C VAL A 330 5.28 1.53 -12.71
N LYS A 331 5.03 1.24 -11.42
CA LYS A 331 6.04 1.42 -10.37
C LYS A 331 7.17 0.41 -10.57
N ALA A 332 6.83 -0.85 -10.83
CA ALA A 332 7.78 -1.91 -11.13
C ALA A 332 8.63 -1.61 -12.37
N GLN A 333 8.02 -1.08 -13.43
CA GLN A 333 8.73 -0.66 -14.64
C GLN A 333 9.77 0.44 -14.35
N ILE A 334 9.42 1.42 -13.51
CA ILE A 334 10.37 2.48 -13.10
C ILE A 334 11.48 1.91 -12.22
N GLU A 335 11.15 1.13 -11.19
CA GLU A 335 12.16 0.56 -10.26
C GLU A 335 13.12 -0.38 -11.01
N LEU A 336 12.62 -1.22 -11.91
CA LEU A 336 13.46 -2.07 -12.75
C LEU A 336 14.34 -1.26 -13.69
N GLY A 337 13.81 -0.18 -14.26
CA GLY A 337 14.58 0.78 -15.04
C GLY A 337 15.73 1.41 -14.24
N ASP A 338 15.45 1.81 -12.99
CA ASP A 338 16.43 2.38 -12.06
C ASP A 338 17.52 1.37 -11.67
N LEU A 339 17.18 0.08 -11.53
CA LEU A 339 18.16 -0.99 -11.28
C LEU A 339 19.09 -1.21 -12.48
N TYR A 340 18.55 -1.25 -13.70
CA TYR A 340 19.36 -1.34 -14.92
C TYR A 340 20.22 -0.10 -15.16
N ALA A 341 19.71 1.09 -14.88
CA ALA A 341 20.44 2.34 -15.06
C ALA A 341 21.65 2.44 -14.13
N ARG A 342 21.51 1.94 -12.89
CA ARG A 342 22.56 1.96 -11.86
C ARG A 342 23.46 0.73 -11.86
N GLY A 343 23.04 -0.38 -12.47
CA GLY A 343 23.76 -1.66 -12.40
C GLY A 343 23.70 -2.31 -11.01
N GLN A 344 22.57 -2.14 -10.30
CA GLN A 344 22.38 -2.69 -8.95
C GLN A 344 21.67 -4.05 -9.06
N GLY A 345 22.37 -5.13 -8.73
CA GLY A 345 21.84 -6.51 -8.84
C GLY A 345 21.66 -7.01 -10.28
N LEU A 346 21.99 -6.17 -11.27
CA LEU A 346 21.90 -6.43 -12.69
C LEU A 346 23.13 -5.85 -13.37
N GLU A 347 23.50 -6.39 -14.53
CA GLU A 347 24.46 -5.73 -15.40
C GLU A 347 23.90 -4.38 -15.86
N LYS A 348 24.69 -3.31 -15.69
CA LYS A 348 24.28 -1.95 -16.05
C LYS A 348 23.93 -1.89 -17.53
N SER A 349 22.69 -1.52 -17.84
CA SER A 349 22.20 -1.45 -19.22
C SER A 349 21.26 -0.27 -19.43
N VAL A 350 21.78 0.81 -20.02
CA VAL A 350 20.99 1.98 -20.42
C VAL A 350 19.91 1.61 -21.44
N GLY A 351 20.19 0.64 -22.32
CA GLY A 351 19.22 0.15 -23.29
C GLY A 351 18.00 -0.50 -22.64
N GLN A 352 18.21 -1.31 -21.59
CA GLN A 352 17.13 -1.93 -20.82
C GLN A 352 16.39 -0.91 -19.96
N ALA A 353 17.12 -0.02 -19.27
CA ALA A 353 16.52 1.07 -18.51
C ALA A 353 15.57 1.91 -19.36
N ARG A 354 16.03 2.30 -20.57
CA ARG A 354 15.22 3.03 -21.55
C ARG A 354 13.95 2.29 -21.93
N ARG A 355 14.03 0.99 -22.23
CA ARG A 355 12.85 0.18 -22.60
C ARG A 355 11.80 0.18 -21.50
N TRP A 356 12.22 0.01 -20.25
CA TRP A 356 11.30 -0.02 -19.12
C TRP A 356 10.71 1.36 -18.78
N TYR A 357 11.54 2.41 -18.77
CA TYR A 357 11.02 3.78 -18.61
C TYR A 357 10.08 4.17 -19.75
N GLN A 358 10.36 3.75 -20.99
CA GLN A 358 9.49 4.03 -22.12
C GLN A 358 8.10 3.40 -21.96
N LYS A 359 8.03 2.13 -21.54
CA LYS A 359 6.74 1.48 -21.21
C LYS A 359 5.96 2.26 -20.15
N ALA A 360 6.61 2.68 -19.07
CA ALA A 360 5.95 3.45 -18.00
C ALA A 360 5.54 4.87 -18.45
N ALA A 361 6.38 5.51 -19.28
CA ALA A 361 6.14 6.85 -19.81
C ALA A 361 4.98 6.89 -20.83
N GLU A 362 4.84 5.83 -21.63
CA GLU A 362 3.73 5.64 -22.58
C GLU A 362 2.39 5.40 -21.87
N GLN A 363 2.41 4.87 -20.64
CA GLN A 363 1.25 4.80 -19.74
C GLN A 363 0.92 6.15 -19.07
N GLY A 364 1.63 7.23 -19.40
CA GLY A 364 1.36 8.56 -18.88
C GLY A 364 1.99 8.87 -17.52
N ASN A 365 2.98 8.09 -17.06
CA ASN A 365 3.63 8.38 -15.79
C ASN A 365 4.69 9.50 -15.92
N ALA A 366 4.47 10.64 -15.26
CA ALA A 366 5.37 11.80 -15.30
C ALA A 366 6.81 11.48 -14.83
N LYS A 367 6.97 10.74 -13.72
CA LYS A 367 8.30 10.34 -13.22
C LYS A 367 9.06 9.50 -14.24
N ALA A 368 8.40 8.55 -14.91
CA ALA A 368 9.02 7.76 -15.98
C ALA A 368 9.40 8.62 -17.20
N GLN A 369 8.56 9.59 -17.57
CA GLN A 369 8.86 10.54 -18.63
C GLN A 369 10.08 11.39 -18.32
N ILE A 370 10.22 11.87 -17.07
CA ILE A 370 11.39 12.59 -16.59
C ILE A 370 12.64 11.71 -16.65
N ARG A 371 12.59 10.50 -16.08
CA ARG A 371 13.71 9.54 -16.13
C ARG A 371 14.14 9.20 -17.55
N LEU A 372 13.18 9.06 -18.47
CA LEU A 372 13.47 8.84 -19.88
C LEU A 372 14.10 10.08 -20.53
N GLY A 373 13.60 11.27 -20.20
CA GLY A 373 14.21 12.54 -20.60
C GLY A 373 15.66 12.67 -20.12
N ASP A 374 15.94 12.30 -18.87
CA ASP A 374 17.27 12.30 -18.27
C ASP A 374 18.23 11.38 -19.02
N LEU A 375 17.77 10.17 -19.38
CA LEU A 375 18.55 9.24 -20.18
C LEU A 375 18.92 9.82 -21.55
N TYR A 376 17.99 10.54 -22.21
CA TYR A 376 18.27 11.18 -23.50
C TYR A 376 19.17 12.42 -23.39
N ALA A 377 19.09 13.16 -22.28
CA ALA A 377 19.91 14.33 -22.01
C ALA A 377 21.37 13.97 -21.65
N HIS A 378 21.57 12.90 -20.88
CA HIS A 378 22.87 12.56 -20.29
C HIS A 378 23.53 11.30 -20.88
N GLY A 379 22.83 10.52 -21.70
CA GLY A 379 23.38 9.31 -22.31
C GLY A 379 24.60 9.61 -23.19
N SER A 380 25.77 9.14 -22.77
CA SER A 380 27.03 9.24 -23.54
C SER A 380 27.07 8.28 -24.74
N TRP A 381 26.34 7.17 -24.65
CA TRP A 381 26.25 6.12 -25.69
C TRP A 381 25.15 6.36 -26.73
N LEU A 382 24.15 7.17 -26.39
CA LEU A 382 23.22 7.74 -27.36
C LEU A 382 23.91 9.00 -27.88
N ARG A 383 23.93 9.25 -29.19
CA ARG A 383 24.15 10.63 -29.65
C ARG A 383 23.12 11.49 -28.90
N ARG A 384 23.57 12.31 -27.95
CA ARG A 384 22.72 13.13 -27.07
C ARG A 384 21.53 13.65 -27.87
N SER A 385 20.31 13.28 -27.47
CA SER A 385 19.11 13.63 -28.21
C SER A 385 18.33 14.66 -27.42
N SER A 386 18.84 15.90 -27.41
CA SER A 386 18.20 17.01 -26.71
C SER A 386 16.74 17.21 -27.14
N GLY A 387 16.42 16.96 -28.42
CA GLY A 387 15.04 17.01 -28.91
C GLY A 387 14.13 15.93 -28.30
N GLN A 388 14.63 14.71 -28.05
CA GLN A 388 13.84 13.65 -27.40
C GLN A 388 13.71 13.92 -25.89
N ALA A 389 14.79 14.39 -25.24
CA ALA A 389 14.74 14.80 -23.84
C ALA A 389 13.67 15.88 -23.62
N ARG A 390 13.69 16.94 -24.43
CA ARG A 390 12.70 18.04 -24.38
C ARG A 390 11.28 17.53 -24.53
N ARG A 391 11.01 16.64 -25.51
CA ARG A 391 9.66 16.10 -25.73
C ARG A 391 9.13 15.35 -24.51
N TRP A 392 9.97 14.56 -23.84
CA TRP A 392 9.55 13.83 -22.65
C TRP A 392 9.37 14.73 -21.42
N TYR A 393 10.28 15.68 -21.20
CA TYR A 393 10.10 16.70 -20.17
C TYR A 393 8.84 17.55 -20.40
N GLN A 394 8.56 17.91 -21.65
CA GLN A 394 7.36 18.65 -22.03
C GLN A 394 6.09 17.87 -21.70
N LYS A 395 6.04 16.58 -22.02
CA LYS A 395 4.89 15.74 -21.64
C LYS A 395 4.65 15.71 -20.13
N ALA A 396 5.71 15.60 -19.32
CA ALA A 396 5.58 15.62 -17.86
C ALA A 396 5.10 17.00 -17.36
N ALA A 397 5.70 18.07 -17.88
CA ALA A 397 5.35 19.44 -17.50
C ALA A 397 3.91 19.82 -17.85
N GLU A 398 3.42 19.38 -19.01
CA GLU A 398 2.06 19.62 -19.50
C GLU A 398 0.99 18.86 -18.70
N GLN A 399 1.36 17.78 -18.02
CA GLN A 399 0.50 17.10 -17.04
C GLN A 399 0.40 17.84 -15.71
N GLY A 400 1.14 18.93 -15.52
CA GLY A 400 1.18 19.69 -14.28
C GLY A 400 2.24 19.19 -13.28
N ASP A 401 3.06 18.20 -13.63
CA ASP A 401 4.09 17.67 -12.72
C ASP A 401 5.18 18.72 -12.45
N ALA A 402 5.43 19.01 -11.17
CA ALA A 402 6.32 20.10 -10.77
C ALA A 402 7.81 19.82 -11.08
N GLU A 403 8.26 18.56 -10.93
CA GLU A 403 9.62 18.13 -11.32
C GLU A 403 9.76 18.25 -12.85
N GLY A 404 8.75 17.82 -13.60
CA GLY A 404 8.65 17.94 -15.06
C GLY A 404 8.76 19.40 -15.54
N GLN A 405 8.03 20.30 -14.92
CA GLN A 405 8.09 21.74 -15.19
C GLN A 405 9.48 22.32 -14.88
N TYR A 406 10.09 21.92 -13.77
CA TYR A 406 11.44 22.35 -13.39
C TYR A 406 12.51 21.84 -14.36
N VAL A 407 12.51 20.55 -14.72
CA VAL A 407 13.53 20.00 -15.64
C VAL A 407 13.36 20.58 -17.05
N LEU A 408 12.14 20.86 -17.48
CA LEU A 408 11.87 21.56 -18.74
C LEU A 408 12.35 23.02 -18.68
N ALA A 409 12.10 23.72 -17.57
CA ALA A 409 12.59 25.08 -17.36
C ALA A 409 14.11 25.14 -17.46
N ARG A 410 14.81 24.25 -16.74
CA ARG A 410 16.27 24.13 -16.82
C ARG A 410 16.76 23.82 -18.23
N PHE A 411 16.06 22.96 -18.95
CA PHE A 411 16.41 22.65 -20.32
C PHE A 411 16.44 23.90 -21.23
N TYR A 412 15.45 24.80 -21.07
CA TYR A 412 15.39 26.07 -21.80
C TYR A 412 16.41 27.12 -21.33
N LEU A 413 16.60 27.23 -20.01
CA LEU A 413 17.55 28.18 -19.41
C LEU A 413 19.01 27.84 -19.71
N GLU A 414 19.36 26.56 -19.75
CA GLU A 414 20.72 26.09 -20.04
C GLU A 414 21.02 26.03 -21.55
N GLY A 415 20.01 26.11 -22.43
CA GLY A 415 20.19 26.03 -23.89
C GLY A 415 20.71 24.67 -24.36
N ARG A 416 20.29 23.57 -23.72
CA ARG A 416 20.78 22.22 -24.07
C ARG A 416 20.27 21.79 -25.45
N GLY A 417 21.08 21.96 -26.50
CA GLY A 417 20.74 21.55 -27.87
C GLY A 417 19.78 22.48 -28.61
N GLN A 418 19.58 23.70 -28.09
CA GLN A 418 18.88 24.81 -28.72
C GLN A 418 19.38 26.13 -28.11
N PRO A 419 19.17 27.29 -28.76
CA PRO A 419 19.41 28.58 -28.11
C PRO A 419 18.64 28.68 -26.79
N LYS A 420 19.22 29.41 -25.82
CA LYS A 420 18.56 29.72 -24.55
C LYS A 420 17.24 30.43 -24.84
N ASP A 421 16.18 30.01 -24.14
CA ASP A 421 14.88 30.67 -24.15
C ASP A 421 14.53 31.02 -22.71
N ILE A 422 14.93 32.23 -22.31
CA ILE A 422 14.84 32.66 -20.91
C ILE A 422 13.38 32.87 -20.51
N ASP A 423 12.56 33.47 -21.36
CA ASP A 423 11.16 33.75 -21.07
C ASP A 423 10.36 32.45 -20.90
N LEU A 424 10.54 31.50 -21.81
CA LEU A 424 9.87 30.21 -21.72
C LEU A 424 10.39 29.41 -20.52
N GLY A 425 11.70 29.42 -20.27
CA GLY A 425 12.32 28.81 -19.10
C GLY A 425 11.76 29.35 -17.79
N LEU A 426 11.71 30.67 -17.62
CA LEU A 426 11.13 31.34 -16.45
C LEU A 426 9.62 31.07 -16.30
N SER A 427 8.88 30.97 -17.40
CA SER A 427 7.45 30.66 -17.35
C SER A 427 7.18 29.28 -16.74
N TRP A 428 7.96 28.27 -17.12
CA TRP A 428 7.86 26.93 -16.56
C TRP A 428 8.42 26.86 -15.14
N LEU A 429 9.52 27.57 -14.86
CA LEU A 429 10.11 27.62 -13.53
C LEU A 429 9.14 28.21 -12.50
N ARG A 430 8.43 29.29 -12.86
CA ARG A 430 7.41 29.91 -12.02
C ARG A 430 6.23 28.99 -11.77
N LYS A 431 5.82 28.17 -12.75
CA LYS A 431 4.76 27.15 -12.54
C LYS A 431 5.21 26.09 -11.53
N ALA A 432 6.43 25.58 -11.65
CA ALA A 432 6.98 24.61 -10.68
C ALA A 432 7.10 25.23 -9.28
N ALA A 433 7.61 26.46 -9.18
CA ALA A 433 7.75 27.19 -7.92
C ALA A 433 6.38 27.56 -7.28
N ALA A 434 5.34 27.79 -8.08
CA ALA A 434 3.98 28.02 -7.59
C ALA A 434 3.39 26.77 -6.92
N GLN A 435 3.88 25.58 -7.27
CA GLN A 435 3.56 24.32 -6.59
C GLN A 435 4.47 24.04 -5.37
N GLU A 436 5.26 25.04 -4.97
CA GLU A 436 6.25 24.95 -3.89
C GLU A 436 7.31 23.85 -4.08
N TYR A 437 7.62 23.50 -5.34
CA TYR A 437 8.76 22.64 -5.64
C TYR A 437 10.04 23.35 -5.24
N ASP A 438 10.75 22.78 -4.28
CA ASP A 438 11.85 23.39 -3.54
C ASP A 438 13.03 23.77 -4.44
N GLU A 439 13.42 22.87 -5.35
CA GLU A 439 14.45 23.10 -6.37
C GLU A 439 14.07 24.23 -7.35
N ALA A 440 12.79 24.37 -7.70
CA ALA A 440 12.33 25.46 -8.55
C ALA A 440 12.32 26.81 -7.80
N CYS A 441 11.85 26.80 -6.56
CA CYS A 441 11.91 27.98 -5.67
C CYS A 441 13.36 28.44 -5.47
N PHE A 442 14.28 27.50 -5.22
CA PHE A 442 15.69 27.79 -5.05
C PHE A 442 16.30 28.38 -6.32
N LEU A 443 16.10 27.74 -7.47
CA LEU A 443 16.64 28.23 -8.75
C LEU A 443 16.09 29.62 -9.09
N LEU A 444 14.78 29.84 -8.90
CA LEU A 444 14.16 31.15 -9.14
C LEU A 444 14.71 32.21 -8.18
N GLY A 445 14.91 31.86 -6.91
CA GLY A 445 15.53 32.74 -5.91
C GLY A 445 16.96 33.13 -6.31
N ARG A 446 17.77 32.17 -6.76
CA ARG A 446 19.13 32.43 -7.25
C ARG A 446 19.15 33.33 -8.49
N MET A 447 18.24 33.13 -9.44
CA MET A 447 18.18 33.99 -10.63
C MET A 447 17.87 35.45 -10.27
N TYR A 448 16.93 35.69 -9.34
CA TYR A 448 16.65 37.04 -8.83
C TYR A 448 17.83 37.64 -8.04
N GLU A 449 18.59 36.81 -7.33
CA GLU A 449 19.74 37.25 -6.54
C GLU A 449 20.91 37.68 -7.43
N GLU A 450 21.19 36.90 -8.47
CA GLU A 450 22.33 37.10 -9.37
C GLU A 450 22.07 38.14 -10.45
N GLY A 451 20.80 38.31 -10.87
CA GLY A 451 20.45 39.22 -11.96
C GLY A 451 21.05 38.81 -13.32
N GLN A 452 21.52 37.56 -13.45
CA GLN A 452 21.91 36.98 -14.72
C GLN A 452 20.64 36.48 -15.41
N ASP A 453 20.44 36.84 -16.67
CA ASP A 453 19.27 36.51 -17.49
C ASP A 453 17.93 37.19 -17.06
N MET A 454 17.87 37.89 -15.91
CA MET A 454 16.70 38.69 -15.49
C MET A 454 17.07 39.86 -14.56
N SER A 455 16.14 40.78 -14.28
CA SER A 455 16.40 41.91 -13.38
C SER A 455 16.63 41.47 -11.93
N GLN A 456 17.75 41.93 -11.35
CA GLN A 456 18.08 41.65 -9.96
C GLN A 456 17.00 42.18 -9.02
N ASN A 457 16.54 41.35 -8.10
CA ASN A 457 15.55 41.73 -7.10
C ASN A 457 15.78 40.95 -5.81
N SER A 458 16.50 41.55 -4.86
CA SER A 458 16.84 40.90 -3.60
C SER A 458 15.62 40.55 -2.74
N GLN A 459 14.53 41.31 -2.83
CA GLN A 459 13.31 41.01 -2.08
C GLN A 459 12.63 39.74 -2.62
N GLN A 460 12.47 39.65 -3.94
CA GLN A 460 11.95 38.45 -4.59
C GLN A 460 12.88 37.24 -4.38
N ALA A 461 14.20 37.44 -4.44
CA ALA A 461 15.17 36.39 -4.12
C ALA A 461 14.93 35.81 -2.72
N ALA A 462 14.81 36.67 -1.70
CA ALA A 462 14.59 36.25 -0.33
C ALA A 462 13.25 35.53 -0.15
N GLU A 463 12.17 36.00 -0.80
CA GLU A 463 10.86 35.34 -0.75
C GLU A 463 10.90 33.90 -1.30
N TRP A 464 11.52 33.70 -2.46
CA TRP A 464 11.62 32.36 -3.07
C TRP A 464 12.59 31.45 -2.33
N LEU A 465 13.74 31.97 -1.88
CA LEU A 465 14.67 31.22 -1.04
C LEU A 465 14.05 30.81 0.29
N ARG A 466 13.22 31.66 0.90
CA ARG A 466 12.47 31.32 2.12
C ARG A 466 11.47 30.18 1.90
N LYS A 467 10.81 30.12 0.73
CA LYS A 467 9.93 28.99 0.40
C LYS A 467 10.73 27.68 0.26
N ALA A 468 11.86 27.71 -0.43
CA ALA A 468 12.73 26.52 -0.57
C ALA A 468 13.33 26.08 0.78
N ALA A 469 13.82 27.03 1.58
CA ALA A 469 14.39 26.77 2.90
C ALA A 469 13.39 26.09 3.86
N ARG A 470 12.12 26.52 3.84
CA ARG A 470 11.06 25.88 4.64
C ARG A 470 10.77 24.42 4.26
N LYS A 471 11.13 23.99 3.05
CA LYS A 471 11.01 22.60 2.58
C LYS A 471 12.26 21.76 2.85
N GLY A 472 13.29 22.33 3.49
CA GLY A 472 14.52 21.61 3.79
C GLY A 472 15.67 21.87 2.81
N HIS A 473 15.54 22.77 1.84
CA HIS A 473 16.59 22.99 0.85
C HIS A 473 17.81 23.68 1.48
N VAL A 474 18.87 22.91 1.74
CA VAL A 474 20.05 23.31 2.51
C VAL A 474 20.72 24.56 1.96
N GLU A 475 20.99 24.63 0.65
CA GLU A 475 21.65 25.80 0.07
C GLU A 475 20.77 27.05 0.09
N ALA A 476 19.45 26.88 0.07
CA ALA A 476 18.50 27.99 0.15
C ALA A 476 18.48 28.58 1.56
N MET A 477 18.55 27.73 2.59
CA MET A 477 18.71 28.15 3.99
C MET A 477 19.98 28.98 4.15
N ARG A 478 21.12 28.50 3.63
CA ARG A 478 22.39 29.23 3.70
C ARG A 478 22.30 30.61 3.04
N ARG A 479 21.80 30.66 1.80
CA ARG A 479 21.67 31.92 1.04
C ARG A 479 20.69 32.89 1.69
N LEU A 480 19.56 32.40 2.19
CA LEU A 480 18.62 33.24 2.93
C LEU A 480 19.24 33.80 4.21
N GLY A 481 19.99 32.97 4.95
CA GLY A 481 20.74 33.41 6.12
C GLY A 481 21.72 34.54 5.80
N LEU A 482 22.46 34.42 4.69
CA LEU A 482 23.34 35.48 4.18
C LEU A 482 22.57 36.76 3.82
N LEU A 483 21.44 36.68 3.11
CA LEU A 483 20.62 37.84 2.78
C LEU A 483 20.12 38.57 4.03
N CYS A 484 19.73 37.83 5.08
CA CYS A 484 19.34 38.38 6.38
C CYS A 484 20.52 39.05 7.12
N LEU A 485 21.74 38.51 7.03
CA LEU A 485 22.93 39.13 7.64
C LEU A 485 23.31 40.44 6.95
N GLU A 486 23.24 40.47 5.63
CA GLU A 486 23.64 41.61 4.80
C GLU A 486 22.54 42.68 4.70
N GLY A 487 21.31 42.38 5.13
CA GLY A 487 20.16 43.28 4.98
C GLY A 487 19.78 43.50 3.51
N ARG A 488 20.01 42.51 2.63
CA ARG A 488 19.76 42.62 1.20
C ARG A 488 18.40 42.07 0.83
N GLY A 489 17.45 42.96 0.55
CA GLY A 489 16.07 42.59 0.22
C GLY A 489 15.22 42.14 1.41
N LEU A 490 15.82 42.05 2.60
CA LEU A 490 15.19 41.84 3.89
C LEU A 490 15.82 42.81 4.90
N PRO A 491 15.12 43.19 5.98
CA PRO A 491 15.74 43.85 7.11
C PRO A 491 16.89 43.02 7.66
N GLN A 492 17.96 43.68 8.11
CA GLN A 492 19.04 42.98 8.78
C GLN A 492 18.52 42.35 10.08
N ASP A 493 18.64 41.02 10.19
CA ASP A 493 18.15 40.26 11.35
C ASP A 493 19.12 39.10 11.65
N ASP A 494 19.98 39.30 12.64
CA ASP A 494 20.95 38.30 13.10
C ASP A 494 20.27 37.05 13.69
N ARG A 495 19.06 37.19 14.24
CA ARG A 495 18.30 36.09 14.82
C ARG A 495 17.71 35.21 13.73
N GLU A 496 17.07 35.79 12.72
CA GLU A 496 16.59 35.01 11.59
C GLU A 496 17.76 34.40 10.79
N ALA A 497 18.82 35.18 10.57
CA ALA A 497 20.00 34.71 9.87
C ALA A 497 20.65 33.48 10.52
N SER A 498 20.92 33.55 11.83
CA SER A 498 21.59 32.47 12.55
C SER A 498 20.74 31.19 12.59
N LYS A 499 19.41 31.29 12.68
CA LYS A 499 18.52 30.13 12.62
C LYS A 499 18.66 29.35 11.31
N TRP A 500 18.59 30.05 10.18
CA TRP A 500 18.71 29.40 8.86
C TRP A 500 20.11 28.86 8.61
N LEU A 501 21.16 29.60 8.99
CA LEU A 501 22.54 29.13 8.90
C LEU A 501 22.79 27.91 9.78
N TYR A 502 22.21 27.88 10.98
CA TYR A 502 22.33 26.75 11.89
C TYR A 502 21.67 25.49 11.34
N SER A 503 20.44 25.59 10.82
CA SER A 503 19.79 24.45 10.15
C SER A 503 20.57 23.95 8.93
N ALA A 504 21.11 24.86 8.10
CA ALA A 504 21.97 24.45 7.00
C ALA A 504 23.23 23.70 7.48
N ALA A 505 23.84 24.16 8.58
CA ALA A 505 25.02 23.53 9.16
C ALA A 505 24.73 22.15 9.75
N GLU A 506 23.56 21.95 10.38
CA GLU A 506 23.12 20.63 10.88
C GLU A 506 22.91 19.61 9.75
N GLU A 507 22.43 20.08 8.60
CA GLU A 507 22.32 19.27 7.36
C GLU A 507 23.68 19.10 6.64
N GLY A 508 24.77 19.61 7.22
CA GLY A 508 26.14 19.39 6.76
C GLY A 508 26.74 20.48 5.86
N ASP A 509 26.11 21.65 5.72
CA ASP A 509 26.69 22.77 4.97
C ASP A 509 27.86 23.42 5.72
N GLN A 510 29.06 23.16 5.23
CA GLN A 510 30.31 23.66 5.83
C GLN A 510 30.45 25.18 5.76
N GLU A 511 29.87 25.82 4.74
CA GLU A 511 29.98 27.26 4.57
C GLU A 511 29.03 27.98 5.54
N ALA A 512 27.84 27.44 5.77
CA ALA A 512 26.94 27.91 6.82
C ALA A 512 27.60 27.80 8.21
N ALA A 513 28.32 26.71 8.49
CA ALA A 513 29.09 26.57 9.73
C ALA A 513 30.17 27.66 9.89
N ARG A 514 30.94 27.94 8.84
CA ARG A 514 31.94 29.03 8.83
C ARG A 514 31.33 30.40 9.07
N LEU A 515 30.16 30.67 8.47
CA LEU A 515 29.44 31.93 8.66
C LEU A 515 28.99 32.10 10.11
N LEU A 516 28.52 31.03 10.77
CA LEU A 516 28.19 31.06 12.20
C LEU A 516 29.43 31.31 13.06
N GLU A 517 30.56 30.69 12.76
CA GLU A 517 31.83 30.96 13.46
C GLU A 517 32.25 32.42 13.32
N ARG A 518 32.11 32.99 12.13
CA ARG A 518 32.36 34.41 11.88
C ARG A 518 31.41 35.30 12.70
N MET A 519 30.11 34.99 12.75
CA MET A 519 29.16 35.72 13.60
C MET A 519 29.58 35.70 15.07
N ARG A 520 30.05 34.55 15.60
CA ARG A 520 30.58 34.45 16.97
C ARG A 520 31.81 35.32 17.16
N ALA A 521 32.74 35.30 16.20
CA ALA A 521 33.96 36.10 16.25
C ALA A 521 33.67 37.61 16.22
N GLU A 522 32.62 38.03 15.52
CA GLU A 522 32.12 39.41 15.49
C GLU A 522 31.32 39.79 16.76
N GLY A 523 31.15 38.86 17.71
CA GLY A 523 30.40 39.09 18.96
C GLY A 523 28.88 39.09 18.81
N ARG A 524 28.35 38.62 17.66
CA ARG A 524 26.91 38.49 17.43
C ARG A 524 26.34 37.28 18.17
N GLN A 525 25.12 37.41 18.68
CA GLN A 525 24.40 36.29 19.28
C GLN A 525 23.92 35.31 18.19
N ILE A 526 23.79 34.03 18.56
CA ILE A 526 23.33 32.95 17.68
C ILE A 526 22.11 32.30 18.31
N TRP A 527 21.08 32.10 17.50
CA TRP A 527 19.84 31.44 17.90
C TRP A 527 19.65 30.17 17.09
N ARG A 528 19.14 29.13 17.73
CA ARG A 528 18.72 27.88 17.09
C ARG A 528 17.21 27.88 16.91
N LEU A 529 16.72 27.02 16.01
CA LEU A 529 15.29 26.77 15.88
C LEU A 529 14.71 26.03 17.10
N GLN A 530 15.49 25.18 17.76
CA GLN A 530 15.10 24.50 19.00
C GLN A 530 14.90 25.49 20.17
N ASP A 531 15.65 26.59 20.23
CA ASP A 531 15.53 27.59 21.31
C ASP A 531 14.11 28.21 21.37
N ASP A 532 13.41 28.29 20.22
CA ASP A 532 12.03 28.76 20.15
C ASP A 532 11.01 27.70 20.61
N LEU A 533 11.30 26.41 20.36
CA LEU A 533 10.47 25.28 20.82
C LEU A 533 10.61 25.09 22.33
N GLU A 534 11.84 25.15 22.85
CA GLU A 534 12.11 25.14 24.28
C GLU A 534 11.39 26.28 24.99
N THR A 535 11.36 27.48 24.41
CA THR A 535 10.59 28.61 25.00
C THR A 535 9.07 28.46 24.88
N MET A 536 8.54 27.67 23.96
CA MET A 536 7.10 27.40 23.84
C MET A 536 6.65 26.27 24.78
N GLU A 537 7.43 25.18 24.87
CA GLU A 537 7.24 24.11 25.84
C GLU A 537 7.38 24.64 27.27
N GLU A 538 8.40 25.46 27.55
CA GLU A 538 8.59 26.07 28.86
C GLU A 538 7.40 26.99 29.22
N ARG A 539 6.77 27.67 28.25
CA ARG A 539 5.53 28.44 28.48
C ARG A 539 4.33 27.55 28.76
N LEU A 540 4.12 26.49 27.97
CA LEU A 540 3.00 25.56 28.18
C LEU A 540 3.11 24.83 29.52
N GLU A 541 4.33 24.46 29.90
CA GLU A 541 4.67 23.89 31.20
C GLU A 541 4.40 24.90 32.34
N ILE A 542 4.73 26.18 32.16
CA ILE A 542 4.42 27.24 33.14
C ILE A 542 2.92 27.47 33.26
N ASP A 543 2.17 27.47 32.16
CA ASP A 543 0.71 27.64 32.17
C ASP A 543 0.01 26.46 32.87
N THR A 544 0.45 25.23 32.59
CA THR A 544 -0.04 24.02 33.30
C THR A 544 0.33 24.04 34.77
N LEU A 545 1.55 24.45 35.14
CA LEU A 545 1.95 24.66 36.53
C LEU A 545 1.07 25.71 37.22
N HIS A 546 0.71 26.80 36.52
CA HIS A 546 -0.21 27.82 37.01
C HIS A 546 -1.61 27.25 37.30
N GLU A 547 -2.17 26.46 36.39
CA GLU A 547 -3.48 25.82 36.59
C GLU A 547 -3.46 24.81 37.74
N MET A 548 -2.44 23.96 37.80
CA MET A 548 -2.29 22.95 38.85
C MET A 548 -2.09 23.61 40.22
N ALA A 549 -1.27 24.66 40.28
CA ALA A 549 -1.08 25.42 41.52
C ALA A 549 -2.36 26.12 41.98
N ALA A 550 -3.18 26.63 41.04
CA ALA A 550 -4.49 27.22 41.34
C ALA A 550 -5.52 26.19 41.85
N ARG A 551 -5.40 24.93 41.40
CA ARG A 551 -6.19 23.79 41.93
C ARG A 551 -5.68 23.28 43.28
N GLY A 552 -4.62 23.88 43.81
CA GLY A 552 -4.10 23.56 45.14
C GLY A 552 -3.05 22.44 45.17
N LEU A 553 -2.52 21.97 44.04
CA LEU A 553 -1.51 20.91 44.05
C LEU A 553 -0.18 21.40 44.64
N ALA A 554 0.24 20.81 45.76
CA ALA A 554 1.44 21.23 46.51
C ALA A 554 2.73 21.16 45.67
N GLU A 555 2.90 20.12 44.85
CA GLU A 555 4.07 19.98 43.97
C GLU A 555 4.13 21.09 42.90
N ALA A 556 3.00 21.40 42.27
CA ALA A 556 2.92 22.47 41.29
C ALA A 556 3.16 23.86 41.91
N GLN A 557 2.64 24.09 43.12
CA GLN A 557 2.93 25.32 43.88
C GLN A 557 4.42 25.44 44.23
N ARG A 558 5.06 24.33 44.61
CA ARG A 558 6.51 24.31 44.87
C ARG A 558 7.29 24.67 43.61
N ASP A 559 7.05 23.96 42.51
CA ASP A 559 7.83 24.08 41.28
C ASP A 559 7.63 25.45 40.62
N LEU A 560 6.39 25.95 40.60
CA LEU A 560 6.09 27.32 40.15
C LEU A 560 6.75 28.38 41.06
N GLY A 561 6.78 28.13 42.37
CA GLY A 561 7.44 28.99 43.35
C GLY A 561 8.95 29.11 43.12
N ILE A 562 9.61 28.00 42.78
CA ILE A 562 11.03 27.95 42.41
C ILE A 562 11.27 28.75 41.12
N ARG A 563 10.44 28.59 40.10
CA ARG A 563 10.58 29.33 38.82
C ARG A 563 10.46 30.84 39.01
N TYR A 564 9.51 31.33 39.82
CA TYR A 564 9.42 32.75 40.19
C TYR A 564 10.65 33.27 40.94
N LEU A 565 11.27 32.45 41.79
CA LEU A 565 12.48 32.83 42.52
C LEU A 565 13.72 32.93 41.61
N GLN A 566 13.82 32.01 40.63
CA GLN A 566 14.93 31.93 39.68
C GLN A 566 14.78 32.91 38.51
N GLY A 567 13.56 33.36 38.20
CA GLY A 567 13.27 34.14 37.00
C GLY A 567 13.36 33.30 35.71
N ARG A 568 13.13 31.99 35.82
CA ARG A 568 13.22 31.03 34.71
C ARG A 568 11.85 30.87 34.06
N GLY A 569 11.71 31.35 32.82
CA GLY A 569 10.45 31.39 32.07
C GLY A 569 9.38 32.34 32.63
N LEU A 570 9.62 32.99 33.78
CA LEU A 570 8.75 33.96 34.45
C LEU A 570 9.56 35.17 34.92
N PRO A 571 8.96 36.37 35.00
CA PRO A 571 9.59 37.50 35.68
C PRO A 571 9.94 37.13 37.12
N ARG A 572 11.17 37.43 37.54
CA ARG A 572 11.63 37.14 38.90
C ARG A 572 10.75 37.88 39.92
N ASP A 573 10.04 37.12 40.75
CA ASP A 573 9.17 37.65 41.82
C ASP A 573 9.37 36.85 43.10
N VAL A 574 10.21 37.39 43.97
CA VAL A 574 10.58 36.74 45.23
C VAL A 574 9.39 36.63 46.19
N ARG A 575 8.44 37.57 46.14
CA ARG A 575 7.27 37.56 47.03
C ARG A 575 6.34 36.44 46.60
N LYS A 576 5.96 36.42 45.32
CA LYS A 576 5.07 35.42 44.75
C LYS A 576 5.66 34.00 44.86
N GLY A 577 6.95 33.85 44.58
CA GLY A 577 7.64 32.57 44.74
C GLY A 577 7.64 32.05 46.18
N ARG A 578 7.82 32.92 47.18
CA ARG A 578 7.74 32.55 48.60
C ARG A 578 6.34 32.19 49.05
N ASP A 579 5.32 32.89 48.56
CA ASP A 579 3.93 32.65 48.93
C ASP A 579 3.47 31.29 48.41
N LEU A 580 3.83 30.94 47.18
CA LEU A 580 3.57 29.61 46.60
C LEU A 580 4.29 28.48 47.37
N LEU A 581 5.56 28.68 47.74
CA LEU A 581 6.28 27.70 48.57
C LEU A 581 5.65 27.54 49.96
N ARG A 582 5.05 28.59 50.54
CA ARG A 582 4.31 28.47 51.82
C ARG A 582 3.06 27.63 51.66
N GLN A 583 2.28 27.88 50.61
CA GLN A 583 1.09 27.09 50.31
C GLN A 583 1.44 25.59 50.14
N ALA A 584 2.52 25.28 49.42
CA ALA A 584 3.01 23.91 49.29
C ALA A 584 3.47 23.31 50.64
N ALA A 585 4.21 24.08 51.44
CA ALA A 585 4.69 23.65 52.74
C ALA A 585 3.56 23.40 53.75
N ASP A 586 2.51 24.22 53.74
CA ASP A 586 1.34 24.07 54.60
C ASP A 586 0.56 22.78 54.28
N GLN A 587 0.62 22.34 53.02
CA GLN A 587 0.08 21.06 52.56
C GLN A 587 0.97 19.85 52.84
N GLY A 588 2.15 20.05 53.45
CA GLY A 588 3.03 18.97 53.86
C GLY A 588 4.25 18.74 52.96
N ASP A 589 4.44 19.49 51.87
CA ASP A 589 5.61 19.33 50.99
C ASP A 589 6.92 19.64 51.76
N ALA A 590 7.74 18.60 51.92
CA ALA A 590 8.96 18.64 52.70
C ALA A 590 10.07 19.49 52.04
N GLU A 591 10.12 19.50 50.71
CA GLU A 591 11.13 20.24 49.95
C GLU A 591 10.82 21.74 49.96
N ALA A 592 9.54 22.12 49.83
CA ALA A 592 9.09 23.48 50.02
C ALA A 592 9.40 24.02 51.42
N LYS A 593 9.21 23.20 52.47
CA LYS A 593 9.62 23.54 53.85
C LYS A 593 11.12 23.79 53.98
N LYS A 594 11.94 22.96 53.32
CA LYS A 594 13.41 23.07 53.32
C LYS A 594 13.86 24.34 52.59
N LEU A 595 13.32 24.60 51.40
CA LEU A 595 13.59 25.81 50.62
C LEU A 595 13.23 27.08 51.40
N LEU A 596 12.06 27.11 52.06
CA LEU A 596 11.65 28.24 52.89
C LEU A 596 12.56 28.48 54.11
N ARG A 597 13.13 27.43 54.71
CA ARG A 597 14.14 27.58 55.78
C ARG A 597 15.41 28.21 55.22
N GLY A 598 15.90 27.71 54.08
CA GLY A 598 17.07 28.25 53.38
C GLY A 598 16.91 29.74 53.05
N LEU A 599 15.76 30.12 52.48
CA LEU A 599 15.41 31.51 52.17
C LEU A 599 15.35 32.41 53.43
N LYS A 600 14.90 31.90 54.58
CA LYS A 600 14.88 32.67 55.84
C LYS A 600 16.30 32.95 56.37
N THR A 601 17.22 32.00 56.21
CA THR A 601 18.63 32.17 56.62
C THR A 601 19.36 33.21 55.77
N GLU A 602 19.10 33.26 54.47
CA GLU A 602 19.81 34.16 53.56
C GLU A 602 19.31 35.61 53.58
N VAL A 603 18.01 35.83 53.83
CA VAL A 603 17.46 37.18 54.07
C VAL A 603 18.13 37.83 55.29
N ARG A 604 18.56 37.05 56.28
CA ARG A 604 19.34 37.56 57.42
C ARG A 604 20.79 37.90 57.07
N GLN A 605 21.30 37.40 55.94
CA GLN A 605 22.70 37.57 55.50
C GLN A 605 22.85 38.52 54.30
N GLY A 606 21.75 39.10 53.79
CA GLY A 606 21.79 40.15 52.75
C GLY A 606 22.26 39.69 51.36
N GLN A 607 22.22 38.39 51.05
CA GLN A 607 22.70 37.87 49.77
C GLN A 607 21.66 37.99 48.65
N SER A 608 22.10 38.26 47.42
CA SER A 608 21.24 38.56 46.27
C SER A 608 20.73 37.33 45.51
N VAL A 609 21.23 36.12 45.83
CA VAL A 609 20.74 34.85 45.29
C VAL A 609 20.89 33.71 46.32
N PRO A 610 19.77 33.14 46.78
CA PRO A 610 19.52 31.71 46.87
C PRO A 610 20.68 30.71 46.90
N ALA A 611 21.56 30.57 47.89
CA ALA A 611 22.42 29.37 47.93
C ALA A 611 21.57 28.09 47.98
N ALA A 612 20.38 28.15 48.58
CA ALA A 612 19.37 27.09 48.55
C ALA A 612 18.68 26.86 47.18
N LEU A 613 18.88 27.74 46.20
CA LEU A 613 18.33 27.62 44.83
C LEU A 613 19.36 27.08 43.82
N ARG A 614 20.64 27.01 44.19
CA ARG A 614 21.71 26.31 43.46
C ARG A 614 21.76 24.86 43.91
#